data_AF-A0A956F8E2-F1
#
_entry.id   AF-A0A956F8E2-F1
#
_cell.length_a   1.000
_cell.length_b   1.000
_cell.length_c   1.000
_cell.angle_alpha   90.00
_cell.angle_beta   90.00
_cell.angle_gamma   90.00
#
_symmetry.space_group_name_H-M   'P 1'
#
loop_
_entity.id
_entity.type
_entity.pdbx_description
1 polymer ?
#
loop_
_entity_poly.entity_id
_entity_poly.type
_entity_poly.pdbx_seq_one_letter_code
_entity_poly.pdbx_strand_id
1 'polypeptide(L)'
;MSYPSAWEEMDSESRRLRFGVTPSALLSELEAEGDFKTSVLKELRGTGKTDFSLTLILRRYVESLASVHGKLREATRAGVEEEHRIVEAALVRARRELGENLVGLVVIAGPGAEHAEEHHFVNERSWKRREVLVKKNSVLQNLARRYVAAEHPSGVA
;
A
#
# COMPACT_ATOMS: atom_id res chain seq x y z
N MET A 1 -27.68 7.86 -27.20
CA MET A 1 -28.01 7.87 -25.76
C MET A 1 -27.82 9.29 -25.26
N SER A 2 -28.91 9.98 -24.94
CA SER A 2 -28.88 11.36 -24.42
C SER A 2 -28.83 11.30 -22.89
N TYR A 3 -27.86 11.99 -22.28
CA TYR A 3 -27.83 12.18 -20.84
C TYR A 3 -28.78 13.33 -20.45
N PRO A 4 -29.49 13.25 -19.31
CA PRO A 4 -30.30 14.36 -18.82
C PRO A 4 -29.40 15.55 -18.42
N SER A 5 -29.82 16.76 -18.79
CA SER A 5 -29.11 18.02 -18.56
C SER A 5 -29.52 18.75 -17.28
N ALA A 6 -30.34 18.13 -16.42
CA ALA A 6 -30.76 18.69 -15.15
C ALA A 6 -30.57 17.67 -14.02
N TRP A 7 -29.99 18.12 -12.91
CA TRP A 7 -29.88 17.34 -11.69
C TRP A 7 -31.24 17.34 -11.00
N GLU A 8 -31.92 16.19 -11.01
CA GLU A 8 -33.05 15.97 -10.10
C GLU A 8 -32.47 15.72 -8.70
N GLU A 9 -32.87 16.54 -7.73
CA GLU A 9 -32.59 16.32 -6.31
C GLU A 9 -33.32 15.05 -5.85
N MET A 10 -32.66 13.90 -6.00
CA MET A 10 -33.08 12.66 -5.37
C MET A 10 -32.73 12.70 -3.89
N ASP A 11 -33.75 12.47 -3.07
CA ASP A 11 -33.73 12.40 -1.60
C ASP A 11 -32.47 11.70 -1.05
N SER A 12 -31.67 12.46 -0.29
CA SER A 12 -30.22 12.26 -0.11
C SER A 12 -29.76 11.04 0.72
N GLU A 13 -30.67 10.20 1.21
CA GLU A 13 -30.34 8.97 1.92
C GLU A 13 -30.45 7.69 1.06
N SER A 14 -30.92 7.81 -0.19
CA SER A 14 -31.20 6.66 -1.05
C SER A 14 -30.05 6.30 -1.98
N ARG A 15 -29.29 5.26 -1.59
CA ARG A 15 -28.51 4.36 -2.47
C ARG A 15 -27.29 4.95 -3.18
N ARG A 16 -26.20 5.12 -2.42
CA ARG A 16 -24.86 4.95 -3.01
C ARG A 16 -24.75 3.52 -3.54
N LEU A 17 -24.70 3.35 -4.86
CA LEU A 17 -24.31 2.08 -5.49
C LEU A 17 -22.95 1.68 -4.93
N ARG A 18 -22.93 0.70 -4.03
CA ARG A 18 -21.70 0.10 -3.53
C ARG A 18 -21.18 -0.83 -4.62
N PHE A 19 -20.42 -0.27 -5.56
CA PHE A 19 -19.67 -1.09 -6.50
C PHE A 19 -18.62 -1.89 -5.73
N GLY A 20 -18.67 -3.21 -5.85
CA GLY A 20 -17.72 -4.13 -5.26
C GLY A 20 -17.12 -5.01 -6.34
N VAL A 21 -15.81 -5.22 -6.29
CA VAL A 21 -15.13 -6.22 -7.12
C VAL A 21 -14.83 -7.41 -6.22
N THR A 22 -15.43 -8.54 -6.53
CA THR A 22 -15.16 -9.81 -5.85
C THR A 22 -14.24 -10.63 -6.73
N PRO A 23 -12.93 -10.71 -6.41
CA PRO A 23 -12.03 -11.57 -7.16
C PRO A 23 -12.44 -13.03 -6.97
N SER A 24 -12.58 -13.76 -8.07
CA SER A 24 -13.00 -15.16 -8.08
C SER A 24 -12.20 -15.95 -9.10
N ALA A 25 -11.99 -17.24 -8.82
CA ALA A 25 -11.51 -18.20 -9.81
C ALA A 25 -12.71 -18.93 -10.42
N LEU A 26 -12.76 -19.02 -11.75
CA LEU A 26 -13.77 -19.79 -12.47
C LEU A 26 -13.24 -21.19 -12.75
N LEU A 27 -14.02 -22.21 -12.40
CA LEU A 27 -13.61 -23.61 -12.59
C LEU A 27 -13.30 -23.92 -14.06
N SER A 28 -14.09 -23.37 -14.99
CA SER A 28 -13.88 -23.56 -16.43
C SER A 28 -12.55 -22.99 -16.92
N GLU A 29 -12.10 -21.87 -16.35
CA GLU A 29 -10.82 -21.26 -16.71
C GLU A 29 -9.65 -22.07 -16.13
N LEU A 30 -9.76 -22.54 -14.89
CA LEU A 30 -8.75 -23.41 -14.27
C LEU A 30 -8.58 -24.74 -15.03
N GLU A 31 -9.67 -25.27 -15.60
CA GLU A 31 -9.63 -26.48 -16.43
C GLU A 31 -9.00 -26.23 -17.79
N ALA A 32 -9.27 -25.07 -18.39
CA ALA A 32 -8.71 -24.68 -19.69
C ALA A 32 -7.20 -24.41 -19.62
N GLU A 33 -6.67 -24.01 -18.46
CA GLU A 33 -5.24 -23.74 -18.25
C GLU A 33 -4.35 -25.00 -18.38
N GLY A 34 -4.90 -26.20 -18.14
CA GLY A 34 -4.22 -27.48 -18.38
C GLY A 34 -3.14 -27.88 -17.37
N ASP A 35 -2.48 -26.91 -16.73
CA ASP A 35 -1.41 -27.15 -15.74
C ASP A 35 -1.92 -27.23 -14.28
N PHE A 36 -3.22 -26.99 -14.07
CA PHE A 36 -3.79 -27.02 -12.74
C PHE A 36 -3.90 -28.46 -12.19
N LYS A 37 -3.57 -28.63 -10.91
CA LYS A 37 -3.47 -29.96 -10.30
C LYS A 37 -4.79 -30.72 -10.38
N THR A 38 -4.80 -31.85 -11.10
CA THR A 38 -6.01 -32.64 -11.38
C THR A 38 -6.75 -33.10 -10.12
N SER A 39 -6.02 -33.41 -9.04
CA SER A 39 -6.63 -33.80 -7.77
C SER A 39 -7.48 -32.68 -7.16
N VAL A 40 -7.04 -31.43 -7.34
CA VAL A 40 -7.74 -30.24 -6.83
C VAL A 40 -8.94 -29.92 -7.72
N LEU A 41 -8.82 -30.03 -9.06
CA LEU A 41 -9.98 -29.87 -9.96
C LEU A 41 -11.09 -30.87 -9.63
N LYS A 42 -10.74 -32.12 -9.33
CA LYS A 42 -11.71 -33.14 -8.92
C LYS A 42 -12.43 -32.77 -7.62
N GLU A 43 -11.69 -32.25 -6.64
CA GLU A 43 -12.26 -31.76 -5.38
C GLU A 43 -13.20 -30.57 -5.60
N LEU A 44 -12.77 -29.58 -6.39
CA LEU A 44 -13.57 -28.39 -6.74
C LEU A 44 -14.85 -28.78 -7.47
N ARG A 45 -14.78 -29.65 -8.49
CA ARG A 45 -15.96 -30.21 -9.16
C ARG A 45 -16.92 -30.89 -8.18
N GLY A 46 -16.39 -31.61 -7.20
CA GLY A 46 -17.17 -32.29 -6.17
C GLY A 46 -18.00 -31.34 -5.30
N THR A 47 -17.64 -30.06 -5.21
CA THR A 47 -18.42 -29.07 -4.46
C THR A 47 -19.68 -28.58 -5.19
N GLY A 48 -19.80 -28.84 -6.51
CA GLY A 48 -20.89 -28.36 -7.35
C GLY A 48 -20.89 -26.86 -7.64
N LYS A 49 -19.86 -26.12 -7.20
CA LYS A 49 -19.70 -24.68 -7.45
C LYS A 49 -18.90 -24.43 -8.73
N THR A 50 -19.24 -23.37 -9.45
CA THR A 50 -18.56 -22.94 -10.68
C THR A 50 -17.56 -21.81 -10.44
N ASP A 51 -17.75 -21.04 -9.36
CA ASP A 51 -16.96 -19.88 -8.99
C ASP A 51 -16.49 -19.96 -7.53
N PHE A 52 -15.24 -19.54 -7.30
CA PHE A 52 -14.61 -19.59 -5.98
C PHE A 52 -14.05 -18.22 -5.62
N SER A 53 -14.68 -17.54 -4.65
CA SER A 53 -14.22 -16.23 -4.15
C SER A 53 -12.82 -16.34 -3.54
N LEU A 54 -11.89 -15.53 -4.06
CA LEU A 54 -10.51 -15.40 -3.58
C LEU A 54 -10.36 -14.28 -2.54
N THR A 55 -11.45 -13.61 -2.19
CA THR A 55 -11.44 -12.41 -1.34
C THR A 55 -10.74 -12.66 -0.01
N LEU A 56 -11.03 -13.79 0.66
CA LEU A 56 -10.45 -14.10 1.95
C LEU A 56 -8.95 -14.37 1.86
N ILE A 57 -8.51 -15.16 0.87
CA ILE A 57 -7.10 -15.51 0.71
C ILE A 57 -6.28 -14.29 0.31
N LEU A 58 -6.80 -13.43 -0.57
CA LEU A 58 -6.15 -12.19 -0.96
C LEU A 58 -6.05 -11.20 0.20
N ARG A 59 -7.09 -11.06 1.03
CA ARG A 59 -7.03 -10.24 2.25
C ARG A 59 -5.94 -10.73 3.20
N ARG A 60 -5.86 -12.04 3.45
CA ARG A 60 -4.81 -12.64 4.29
C ARG A 60 -3.41 -12.42 3.69
N TYR A 61 -3.27 -12.54 2.37
CA TYR A 61 -2.01 -12.30 1.69
C TYR A 61 -1.55 -10.84 1.86
N VAL A 62 -2.45 -9.87 1.63
CA VAL A 62 -2.16 -8.44 1.80
C VAL A 62 -1.83 -8.11 3.27
N GLU A 63 -2.54 -8.71 4.24
CA GLU A 63 -2.21 -8.59 5.67
C GLU A 63 -0.78 -9.09 5.97
N SER A 64 -0.40 -10.24 5.40
CA SER A 64 0.95 -10.78 5.56
C SER A 64 2.01 -9.85 4.98
N LEU A 65 1.79 -9.26 3.80
CA LEU A 65 2.69 -8.25 3.23
C LEU A 65 2.80 -7.03 4.14
N ALA A 66 1.67 -6.51 4.63
CA ALA A 66 1.66 -5.36 5.54
C ALA A 66 2.40 -5.66 6.86
N SER A 67 2.33 -6.90 7.36
CA SER A 67 3.06 -7.36 8.54
C SER A 67 4.58 -7.36 8.31
N VAL A 68 5.05 -7.85 7.16
CA VAL A 68 6.47 -7.80 6.79
C VAL A 68 6.98 -6.36 6.76
N HIS A 69 6.23 -5.45 6.12
CA HIS A 69 6.57 -4.02 6.13
C HIS A 69 6.55 -3.41 7.53
N GLY A 70 5.63 -3.86 8.40
CA GLY A 70 5.59 -3.48 9.81
C GLY A 70 6.88 -3.84 10.54
N LYS A 71 7.30 -5.11 10.43
CA LYS A 71 8.53 -5.62 11.06
C LYS A 71 9.78 -4.92 10.53
N LEU A 72 9.86 -4.70 9.22
CA LEU A 72 11.00 -3.97 8.63
C LEU A 72 11.09 -2.54 9.17
N ARG A 73 9.97 -1.83 9.27
CA ARG A 73 9.92 -0.48 9.83
C ARG A 73 10.32 -0.46 11.30
N GLU A 74 9.89 -1.44 12.08
CA GLU A 74 10.27 -1.57 13.48
C GLU A 74 11.78 -1.83 13.63
N ALA A 75 12.32 -2.79 12.87
CA ALA A 75 13.73 -3.14 12.90
C ALA A 75 14.66 -1.98 12.47
N THR A 76 14.21 -1.14 11.53
CA THR A 76 15.00 -0.01 11.02
C THR A 76 14.72 1.31 11.73
N ARG A 77 13.74 1.35 12.65
CA ARG A 77 13.25 2.61 13.23
C ARG A 77 14.36 3.41 13.93
N ALA A 78 15.10 2.76 14.83
CA ALA A 78 16.11 3.42 15.63
C ALA A 78 17.25 3.98 14.77
N GLY A 79 17.73 3.21 13.79
CA GLY A 79 18.77 3.66 12.86
C GLY A 79 18.33 4.87 12.03
N VAL A 80 17.13 4.78 11.44
CA VAL A 80 16.59 5.88 10.61
C VAL A 80 16.32 7.15 11.43
N GLU A 81 15.87 7.02 12.69
CA GLU A 81 15.70 8.17 13.58
C GLU A 81 17.04 8.80 13.98
N GLU A 82 18.07 7.98 14.23
CA GLU A 82 19.40 8.48 14.57
C GLU A 82 20.08 9.17 13.39
N GLU A 83 20.03 8.57 12.20
CA GLU A 83 20.51 9.18 10.96
C GLU A 83 19.84 10.54 10.71
N HIS A 84 18.53 10.63 10.94
CA HIS A 84 17.81 11.89 10.79
C HIS A 84 18.29 12.96 11.78
N ARG A 85 18.50 12.59 13.06
CA ARG A 85 19.03 13.52 14.07
C ARG A 85 20.42 14.05 13.70
N ILE A 86 21.30 13.19 13.20
CA ILE A 86 22.65 13.60 12.75
C ILE A 86 22.55 14.65 11.65
N VAL A 87 21.68 14.40 10.67
CA VAL A 87 21.42 15.30 9.55
C VAL A 87 20.82 16.63 10.02
N GLU A 88 19.85 16.59 10.93
CA GLU A 88 19.24 17.80 11.51
C GLU A 88 20.26 18.62 12.29
N ALA A 89 21.08 17.97 13.13
CA ALA A 89 22.14 18.65 13.87
C ALA A 89 23.18 19.30 12.93
N ALA A 90 23.52 18.66 11.81
CA ALA A 90 24.40 19.23 10.80
C ALA A 90 23.78 20.47 10.14
N LEU A 91 22.50 20.43 9.78
CA LEU A 91 21.77 21.58 9.24
C LEU A 91 21.74 22.74 10.23
N VAL A 92 21.48 22.48 11.51
CA VAL A 92 21.47 23.51 12.56
C VAL A 92 22.84 24.20 12.69
N ARG A 93 23.93 23.43 12.67
CA ARG A 93 25.29 23.99 12.69
C ARG A 93 25.57 24.84 11.45
N ALA A 94 25.24 24.34 10.27
CA ALA A 94 25.42 25.06 9.00
C ALA A 94 24.64 26.38 8.98
N ARG A 95 23.38 26.38 9.45
CA ARG A 95 22.56 27.61 9.57
C ARG A 95 23.18 28.63 10.52
N ARG A 96 23.76 28.18 11.63
CA ARG A 96 24.41 29.08 12.60
C ARG A 96 25.66 29.74 12.00
N GLU A 97 26.42 29.02 11.20
CA GLU A 97 27.67 29.51 10.60
C GLU A 97 27.44 30.35 9.34
N LEU A 98 26.46 29.99 8.51
CA LEU A 98 26.23 30.59 7.20
C LEU A 98 25.05 31.59 7.17
N GLY A 99 24.20 31.60 8.20
CA GLY A 99 23.05 32.50 8.32
C GLY A 99 22.01 32.30 7.22
N GLU A 100 21.42 33.41 6.74
CA GLU A 100 20.41 33.41 5.66
C GLU A 100 20.97 32.98 4.29
N ASN A 101 22.29 32.83 4.15
CA ASN A 101 22.92 32.39 2.90
C ASN A 101 22.82 30.87 2.67
N LEU A 102 22.25 30.10 3.60
CA LEU A 102 22.10 28.66 3.44
C LEU A 102 20.92 28.32 2.52
N VAL A 103 21.19 28.20 1.22
CA VAL A 103 20.21 27.75 0.21
C VAL A 103 20.01 26.23 0.23
N GLY A 104 21.01 25.46 0.69
CA GLY A 104 20.95 24.01 0.80
C GLY A 104 22.23 23.41 1.40
N LEU A 105 22.16 22.15 1.84
CA LEU A 105 23.30 21.39 2.33
C LEU A 105 23.56 20.19 1.42
N VAL A 106 24.77 20.12 0.86
CA VAL A 106 25.27 18.98 0.09
C VAL A 106 26.39 18.34 0.89
N VAL A 107 26.30 17.03 1.09
CA VAL A 107 27.39 16.25 1.67
C VAL A 107 28.18 15.65 0.52
N ILE A 108 29.49 15.89 0.55
CA ILE A 108 30.45 15.35 -0.42
C ILE A 108 31.27 14.28 0.31
N ALA A 109 31.27 13.06 -0.22
CA ALA A 109 32.17 12.00 0.22
C ALA A 109 33.27 11.81 -0.84
N GLY A 110 34.54 11.85 -0.40
CA GLY A 110 35.72 11.70 -1.25
C GLY A 110 37.00 12.20 -0.58
N PRO A 111 38.19 11.99 -1.18
CA PRO A 111 39.47 12.41 -0.64
C PRO A 111 39.66 13.94 -0.58
N GLY A 112 38.77 14.71 -1.21
CA GLY A 112 38.75 16.16 -1.16
C GLY A 112 37.56 16.75 -1.94
N ALA A 113 37.31 18.05 -1.76
CA ALA A 113 36.16 18.74 -2.38
C ALA A 113 36.16 18.72 -3.92
N GLU A 114 37.34 18.64 -4.54
CA GLU A 114 37.50 18.61 -6.01
C GLU A 114 37.32 17.20 -6.62
N HIS A 115 37.36 16.14 -5.80
CA HIS A 115 37.26 14.75 -6.23
C HIS A 115 36.10 14.06 -5.50
N ALA A 116 34.96 14.73 -5.45
CA ALA A 116 33.72 14.20 -4.92
C ALA A 116 33.30 12.95 -5.71
N GLU A 117 33.24 11.80 -5.05
CA GLU A 117 32.76 10.55 -5.68
C GLU A 117 31.24 10.44 -5.57
N GLU A 118 30.65 11.02 -4.52
CA GLU A 118 29.20 11.00 -4.29
C GLU A 118 28.66 12.35 -3.79
N HIS A 119 27.48 12.72 -4.29
CA HIS A 119 26.73 13.90 -3.88
C HIS A 119 25.39 13.50 -3.29
N HIS A 120 25.17 13.84 -2.01
CA HIS A 120 23.90 13.59 -1.34
C HIS A 120 23.24 14.90 -0.95
N PHE A 121 22.01 15.10 -1.42
CA PHE A 121 21.19 16.27 -1.08
C PHE A 121 20.41 15.99 0.20
N VAL A 122 20.70 16.78 1.24
CA VAL A 122 19.92 16.75 2.47
C VAL A 122 18.67 17.61 2.28
N ASN A 123 17.50 16.97 2.16
CA ASN A 123 16.22 17.66 1.98
C ASN A 123 15.24 17.35 3.12
N GLU A 124 14.86 18.37 3.91
CA GLU A 124 13.84 18.26 4.96
C GLU A 124 12.50 17.71 4.44
N ARG A 125 12.16 17.98 3.19
CA ARG A 125 10.94 17.46 2.53
C ARG A 125 10.93 15.94 2.47
N SER A 126 12.10 15.30 2.37
CA SER A 126 12.22 13.84 2.32
C SER A 126 11.77 13.20 3.64
N TRP A 127 12.12 13.80 4.77
CA TRP A 127 11.69 13.31 6.08
C TRP A 127 10.18 13.46 6.27
N LYS A 128 9.62 14.66 6.02
CA LYS A 128 8.17 14.89 6.08
C LYS A 128 7.40 13.95 5.14
N ARG A 129 7.93 13.70 3.94
CA ARG A 129 7.34 12.75 2.99
C ARG A 129 7.33 11.34 3.54
N ARG A 130 8.41 10.89 4.20
CA ARG A 130 8.47 9.59 4.87
C ARG A 130 7.38 9.47 5.92
N GLU A 131 7.21 10.45 6.80
CA GLU A 131 6.16 10.42 7.85
C GLU A 131 4.76 10.28 7.26
N VAL A 132 4.46 11.05 6.20
CA VAL A 132 3.19 10.95 5.47
C VAL A 132 3.01 9.55 4.88
N LEU A 133 4.05 8.97 4.27
CA LEU A 133 4.00 7.64 3.68
C LEU A 133 3.82 6.55 4.74
N VAL A 134 4.48 6.66 5.90
CA VAL A 134 4.29 5.73 7.03
C VAL A 134 2.85 5.78 7.53
N LYS A 135 2.28 6.99 7.66
CA LYS A 135 0.89 7.18 8.10
C LYS A 135 -0.12 6.64 7.07
N LYS A 136 0.07 6.94 5.78
CA LYS A 136 -0.80 6.45 4.69
C LYS A 136 -0.74 4.93 4.55
N ASN A 137 0.44 4.34 4.75
CA ASN A 137 0.66 2.90 4.64
C ASN A 137 0.78 2.26 6.02
N SER A 138 -0.11 2.66 6.94
CA SER A 138 -0.24 2.03 8.25
C SER A 138 -0.48 0.53 8.07
N VAL A 139 0.03 -0.29 8.98
CA VAL A 139 -0.13 -1.75 8.91
C VAL A 139 -1.61 -2.09 8.81
N LEU A 140 -2.01 -2.66 7.68
CA LEU A 140 -3.36 -3.15 7.47
C LEU A 140 -3.51 -4.44 8.28
N GLN A 141 -4.18 -4.35 9.42
CA GLN A 141 -4.46 -5.49 10.29
C GLN A 141 -5.94 -5.85 10.24
N ASN A 142 -6.25 -7.14 10.31
CA ASN A 142 -7.60 -7.66 10.41
C ASN A 142 -8.52 -7.30 9.22
N LEU A 143 -7.99 -7.01 8.03
CA LEU A 143 -8.74 -6.95 6.77
C LEU A 143 -9.66 -8.16 6.58
N ALA A 144 -9.15 -9.37 6.83
CA ALA A 144 -9.92 -10.60 6.69
C ALA A 144 -11.13 -10.66 7.63
N ARG A 145 -11.05 -10.01 8.80
CA ARG A 145 -12.13 -9.96 9.81
C ARG A 145 -13.04 -8.74 9.67
N ARG A 146 -12.51 -7.59 9.26
CA ARG A 146 -13.22 -6.30 9.21
C ARG A 146 -14.23 -6.20 8.07
N TYR A 147 -14.05 -6.97 7.00
CA TYR A 147 -14.85 -6.85 5.77
C TYR A 147 -15.71 -8.10 5.48
N VAL A 148 -16.09 -8.86 6.50
CA VAL A 148 -16.92 -10.08 6.35
C VAL A 148 -18.41 -9.74 6.11
N ALA A 149 -18.87 -8.54 6.44
CA ALA A 149 -20.30 -8.21 6.50
C ALA A 149 -20.98 -7.78 5.18
N ALA A 150 -20.38 -8.00 4.01
CA ALA A 150 -20.95 -7.57 2.72
C ALA A 150 -21.08 -8.68 1.67
N GLU A 151 -20.93 -9.95 2.05
CA GLU A 151 -21.39 -11.05 1.22
C GLU A 151 -22.91 -11.13 1.37
N HIS A 152 -23.64 -10.45 0.49
CA HIS A 152 -25.05 -10.77 0.27
C HIS A 152 -25.10 -12.25 -0.13
N PRO A 153 -25.91 -13.10 0.53
CA PRO A 153 -26.19 -14.42 0.00
C PRO A 153 -26.78 -14.21 -1.38
N SER A 154 -26.03 -14.54 -2.43
CA SER A 154 -26.57 -14.69 -3.77
C SER A 154 -27.70 -15.70 -3.63
N GLY A 155 -28.91 -15.22 -3.91
CA GLY A 155 -30.15 -15.96 -3.74
C GLY A 155 -30.06 -17.32 -4.41
N VAL A 156 -30.43 -18.33 -3.65
CA VAL A 156 -31.03 -19.53 -4.20
C VAL A 156 -32.40 -19.10 -4.73
N ALA A 157 -32.54 -19.04 -6.05
CA ALA A 157 -33.80 -19.16 -6.78
C ALA A 157 -33.49 -19.57 -8.23
#